data_AF-A0A2P5GVH1-F1
#
_entry.id   AF-A0A2P5GVH1-F1
#
_cell.length_a   1.000
_cell.length_b   1.000
_cell.length_c   1.000
_cell.angle_alpha   90.00
_cell.angle_beta   90.00
_cell.angle_gamma   90.00
#
_symmetry.space_group_name_H-M   'P 1'
#
loop_
_entity.id
_entity.type
_entity.pdbx_description
1 polymer ?
#
loop_
_entity_poly.entity_id
_entity_poly.type
_entity_poly.pdbx_seq_one_letter_code
_entity_poly.pdbx_strand_id
1 'polypeptide(L)'
;MSEIKIYTATPADLSPPVDSKSFCVDVVLAADYQALREQMVALAAENSTIKVMNDCLSEELRGYESDGEFEGPKMHLLWWKTETPATDRFIAEQQAIGLERFAEMYALEAAKESDYSTWKSFASNAASGYAQQLRNEVKL
;
A
#
# COMPACT_ATOMS: atom_id res chain seq x y z
N MET A 1 -24.49 9.63 11.15
CA MET A 1 -23.41 10.44 10.55
C MET A 1 -24.05 11.65 9.90
N SER A 2 -23.68 12.86 10.30
CA SER A 2 -24.13 14.08 9.63
C SER A 2 -23.57 14.13 8.21
N GLU A 3 -24.36 14.65 7.28
CA GLU A 3 -23.96 14.82 5.89
C GLU A 3 -22.90 15.92 5.80
N ILE A 4 -21.64 15.53 5.54
CA ILE A 4 -20.52 16.48 5.41
C ILE A 4 -20.61 17.11 4.02
N LYS A 5 -20.86 18.43 3.97
CA LYS A 5 -20.79 19.21 2.73
C LYS A 5 -19.35 19.64 2.47
N ILE A 6 -18.74 19.09 1.42
CA ILE A 6 -17.40 19.49 0.96
C ILE A 6 -17.58 20.63 -0.06
N TYR A 7 -17.03 21.80 0.24
CA TYR A 7 -16.98 22.93 -0.68
C TYR A 7 -15.63 22.92 -1.39
N THR A 8 -15.63 22.95 -2.71
CA THR A 8 -14.41 22.99 -3.53
C THR A 8 -14.09 24.43 -3.90
N ALA A 9 -12.86 24.87 -3.60
CA ALA A 9 -12.31 26.15 -4.03
C ALA A 9 -10.90 25.90 -4.59
N THR A 10 -10.50 26.63 -5.63
CA THR A 10 -9.11 26.61 -6.07
C THR A 10 -8.28 27.50 -5.13
N PRO A 11 -6.96 27.28 -4.98
CA PRO A 11 -6.11 28.13 -4.15
C PRO A 11 -6.14 29.62 -4.56
N ALA A 12 -6.50 29.91 -5.83
CA ALA A 12 -6.69 31.26 -6.35
C ALA A 12 -8.01 31.92 -5.91
N ASP A 13 -9.01 31.12 -5.49
CA ASP A 13 -10.31 31.62 -5.01
C ASP A 13 -10.26 32.04 -3.53
N LEU A 14 -9.15 31.77 -2.84
CA LEU A 14 -8.94 32.13 -1.44
C LEU A 14 -8.38 33.56 -1.33
N SER A 15 -8.71 34.27 -0.25
CA SER A 15 -8.20 35.62 0.01
C SER A 15 -7.49 35.67 1.38
N PRO A 16 -6.16 35.87 1.42
CA PRO A 16 -5.27 36.03 0.27
C PRO A 16 -5.12 34.72 -0.54
N PRO A 17 -4.80 34.80 -1.85
CA PRO A 17 -4.52 33.62 -2.65
C PRO A 17 -3.41 32.81 -1.99
N VAL A 18 -3.65 31.52 -1.81
CA VAL A 18 -2.67 30.64 -1.18
C VAL A 18 -1.78 30.09 -2.28
N ASP A 19 -0.52 30.54 -2.30
CA ASP A 19 0.51 29.84 -3.03
C ASP A 19 0.95 28.63 -2.19
N SER A 20 1.23 27.50 -2.85
CA SER A 20 1.63 26.24 -2.20
C SER A 20 3.01 26.32 -1.51
N LYS A 21 3.48 27.53 -1.18
CA LYS A 21 4.77 27.87 -0.60
C LYS A 21 4.67 28.70 0.69
N SER A 22 3.46 29.04 1.15
CA SER A 22 3.32 29.84 2.38
C SER A 22 3.56 29.03 3.66
N PHE A 23 4.23 29.66 4.62
CA PHE A 23 4.79 29.08 5.85
C PHE A 23 3.76 28.55 6.88
N CYS A 24 2.45 28.73 6.67
CA CYS A 24 1.45 28.46 7.72
C CYS A 24 0.12 27.83 7.27
N VAL A 25 0.02 27.26 6.05
CA VAL A 25 -1.24 26.60 5.63
C VAL A 25 -0.97 25.24 5.00
N ASP A 26 -1.15 24.17 5.79
CA ASP A 26 -1.29 22.80 5.28
C ASP A 26 -2.67 22.68 4.61
N VAL A 27 -2.78 23.12 3.34
CA VAL A 27 -3.98 22.93 2.54
C VAL A 27 -4.00 21.51 2.01
N VAL A 28 -5.00 20.73 2.39
CA VAL A 28 -5.30 19.44 1.75
C VAL A 28 -6.16 19.71 0.53
N LEU A 29 -5.70 19.35 -0.66
CA LEU A 29 -6.50 19.51 -1.86
C LEU A 29 -7.66 18.52 -1.85
N ALA A 30 -8.76 18.89 -2.48
CA ALA A 30 -9.89 17.97 -2.65
C ALA A 30 -9.46 16.65 -3.33
N ALA A 31 -8.50 16.72 -4.25
CA ALA A 31 -7.92 15.54 -4.89
C ALA A 31 -7.20 14.61 -3.90
N ASP A 32 -6.39 15.17 -2.99
CA ASP A 32 -5.68 14.38 -1.95
C ASP A 32 -6.67 13.69 -1.01
N TYR A 33 -7.76 14.37 -0.67
CA TYR A 33 -8.81 13.81 0.17
C TYR A 33 -9.57 12.66 -0.53
N GLN A 34 -9.84 12.79 -1.84
CA GLN A 34 -10.47 11.71 -2.62
C GLN A 34 -9.55 10.48 -2.69
N ALA A 35 -8.27 10.68 -2.98
CA ALA A 35 -7.29 9.59 -3.00
C ALA A 35 -7.20 8.86 -1.64
N LEU A 36 -7.19 9.61 -0.53
CA LEU A 36 -7.21 9.03 0.81
C LEU A 36 -8.50 8.25 1.08
N ARG A 37 -9.66 8.77 0.64
CA ARG A 37 -10.95 8.10 0.80
C ARG A 37 -11.00 6.77 0.05
N GLU A 38 -10.48 6.74 -1.17
CA GLU A 38 -10.39 5.51 -1.97
C GLU A 38 -9.53 4.45 -1.27
N GLN A 39 -8.37 4.84 -0.73
CA GLN A 39 -7.52 3.94 0.06
C GLN A 39 -8.22 3.42 1.31
N MET A 40 -8.95 4.27 2.03
CA MET A 40 -9.72 3.85 3.21
C MET A 40 -10.83 2.86 2.87
N VAL A 41 -11.53 3.05 1.74
CA VAL A 41 -12.56 2.12 1.28
C VAL A 41 -11.94 0.77 0.92
N ALA A 42 -10.82 0.75 0.20
CA ALA A 42 -10.10 -0.49 -0.14
C ALA A 42 -9.66 -1.26 1.12
N LEU A 43 -9.05 -0.56 2.07
CA LEU A 43 -8.60 -1.17 3.32
C LEU A 43 -9.76 -1.67 4.20
N ALA A 44 -10.89 -0.96 4.19
CA ALA A 44 -12.10 -1.41 4.88
C ALA A 44 -12.68 -2.69 4.26
N ALA A 45 -12.66 -2.79 2.92
CA ALA A 45 -13.08 -3.99 2.22
C ALA A 45 -12.20 -5.19 2.59
N GLU A 46 -10.87 -5.04 2.58
CA GLU A 46 -9.94 -6.11 3.02
C GLU A 46 -10.17 -6.53 4.47
N ASN A 47 -10.31 -5.56 5.38
CA ASN A 47 -10.62 -5.86 6.78
C ASN A 47 -11.93 -6.63 6.94
N SER A 48 -12.94 -6.34 6.11
CA SER A 48 -14.20 -7.09 6.14
C SER A 48 -14.00 -8.54 5.70
N THR A 49 -13.21 -8.80 4.66
CA THR A 49 -12.87 -10.15 4.19
C THR A 49 -12.08 -10.93 5.25
N ILE A 50 -11.11 -10.29 5.89
CA ILE A 50 -10.32 -10.89 6.97
C ILE A 50 -11.20 -11.27 8.17
N LYS A 51 -12.15 -10.41 8.55
CA LYS A 51 -13.09 -10.70 9.64
C LYS A 51 -13.98 -11.90 9.35
N VAL A 52 -14.52 -11.98 8.13
CA VAL A 52 -15.29 -13.16 7.70
C VAL A 52 -14.45 -14.43 7.83
N MET A 53 -13.17 -14.36 7.46
CA MET A 53 -12.26 -15.50 7.63
C MET A 53 -12.01 -15.86 9.10
N ASN A 54 -11.88 -14.86 9.98
CA ASN A 54 -11.68 -15.08 11.41
C ASN A 54 -12.91 -15.72 12.09
N ASP A 55 -14.10 -15.25 11.75
CA ASP A 55 -15.37 -15.81 12.23
C ASP A 55 -15.48 -17.29 11.81
N CYS A 56 -15.15 -17.57 10.56
CA CYS A 56 -15.14 -18.92 10.02
C CYS A 56 -14.12 -19.86 10.70
N LEU A 57 -12.90 -19.40 10.97
CA LEU A 57 -11.89 -20.20 11.70
C LEU A 57 -12.31 -20.49 13.14
N SER A 58 -13.00 -19.53 13.77
CA SER A 58 -13.51 -19.70 15.13
C SER A 58 -14.60 -20.79 15.21
N GLU A 59 -15.45 -20.92 14.18
CA GLU A 59 -16.42 -22.02 14.08
C GLU A 59 -15.75 -23.38 13.79
N GLU A 60 -14.65 -23.41 13.02
CA GLU A 60 -13.86 -24.63 12.80
C GLU A 60 -13.17 -25.10 14.10
N LEU A 61 -12.59 -24.17 14.88
CA LEU A 61 -12.04 -24.44 16.21
C LEU A 61 -13.10 -25.01 17.17
N ARG A 62 -14.33 -24.47 17.17
CA ARG A 62 -15.44 -25.03 17.96
C ARG A 62 -15.75 -26.48 17.58
N GLY A 63 -15.59 -26.85 16.31
CA GLY A 63 -15.72 -28.23 15.84
C GLY A 63 -14.67 -29.15 16.44
N TYR A 64 -13.41 -28.71 16.49
CA TYR A 64 -12.34 -29.48 17.14
C TYR A 64 -12.55 -29.64 18.66
N GLU A 65 -13.05 -28.60 19.33
CA GLU A 65 -13.35 -28.64 20.77
C GLU A 65 -14.57 -29.49 21.12
N SER A 66 -15.37 -29.90 20.11
CA SER A 66 -16.59 -30.68 20.31
C SER A 66 -16.40 -32.21 20.31
N ASP A 67 -15.16 -32.72 20.26
CA ASP A 67 -14.85 -34.15 20.14
C ASP A 67 -15.61 -34.86 18.98
N GLY A 68 -15.92 -34.11 17.93
CA GLY A 68 -16.62 -34.61 16.74
C GLY A 68 -18.15 -34.52 16.79
N GLU A 69 -18.76 -33.94 17.82
CA GLU A 69 -20.20 -33.67 17.85
C GLU A 69 -20.64 -32.54 16.90
N PHE A 70 -19.74 -31.63 16.56
CA PHE A 70 -19.98 -30.53 15.63
C PHE A 70 -19.08 -30.67 14.39
N GLU A 71 -19.67 -31.10 13.27
CA GLU A 71 -19.03 -31.05 11.96
C GLU A 71 -19.06 -29.60 11.46
N GLY A 72 -18.18 -28.77 12.04
CA GLY A 72 -18.03 -27.37 11.68
C GLY A 72 -17.70 -27.18 10.19
N PRO A 73 -17.87 -25.97 9.66
CA PRO A 73 -17.51 -25.70 8.27
C PRO A 73 -16.02 -26.03 8.04
N LYS A 74 -15.70 -26.77 6.96
CA LYS A 74 -14.31 -27.13 6.57
C LYS A 74 -13.59 -25.92 5.99
N MET A 75 -13.33 -24.92 6.82
CA MET A 75 -12.85 -23.60 6.41
C MET A 75 -11.40 -23.62 5.95
N HIS A 76 -10.59 -24.59 6.39
CA HIS A 76 -9.27 -24.87 5.81
C HIS A 76 -9.28 -25.09 4.28
N LEU A 77 -10.43 -25.40 3.66
CA LEU A 77 -10.58 -25.53 2.20
C LEU A 77 -10.80 -24.19 1.47
N LEU A 78 -11.04 -23.11 2.19
CA LEU A 78 -11.35 -21.78 1.64
C LEU A 78 -10.27 -20.73 1.97
N TRP A 79 -9.35 -21.02 2.89
CA TRP A 79 -8.33 -20.06 3.39
C TRP A 79 -7.43 -19.47 2.31
N TRP A 80 -7.25 -20.16 1.19
CA TRP A 80 -6.40 -19.75 0.07
C TRP A 80 -7.08 -18.73 -0.87
N LYS A 81 -8.36 -18.42 -0.64
CA LYS A 81 -9.12 -17.46 -1.48
C LYS A 81 -9.15 -16.04 -0.93
N THR A 82 -8.65 -15.81 0.28
CA THR A 82 -8.59 -14.48 0.87
C THR A 82 -7.40 -13.73 0.29
N GLU A 83 -7.68 -12.72 -0.53
CA GLU A 83 -6.67 -11.83 -1.12
C GLU A 83 -6.60 -10.52 -0.33
N THR A 84 -5.40 -9.93 -0.22
CA THR A 84 -5.14 -8.66 0.47
C THR A 84 -4.39 -7.67 -0.44
N PRO A 85 -4.99 -7.25 -1.57
CA PRO A 85 -4.29 -6.54 -2.64
C PRO A 85 -3.67 -5.19 -2.24
N ALA A 86 -4.26 -4.44 -1.31
CA ALA A 86 -3.73 -3.20 -0.75
C ALA A 86 -2.55 -3.50 0.18
N THR A 87 -2.63 -4.57 0.97
CA THR A 87 -1.49 -5.04 1.77
C THR A 87 -0.35 -5.50 0.87
N ASP A 88 -0.64 -6.24 -0.19
CA ASP A 88 0.35 -6.71 -1.17
C ASP A 88 1.01 -5.52 -1.89
N ARG A 89 0.21 -4.51 -2.27
CA ARG A 89 0.70 -3.25 -2.84
C ARG A 89 1.61 -2.50 -1.89
N PHE A 90 1.23 -2.42 -0.62
CA PHE A 90 2.05 -1.78 0.39
C PHE A 90 3.40 -2.49 0.56
N ILE A 91 3.41 -3.82 0.62
CA ILE A 91 4.64 -4.62 0.72
C ILE A 91 5.53 -4.40 -0.52
N ALA A 92 4.96 -4.45 -1.72
CA ALA A 92 5.69 -4.21 -2.96
C ALA A 92 6.32 -2.80 -3.01
N GLU A 93 5.58 -1.78 -2.55
CA GLU A 93 6.11 -0.42 -2.45
C GLU A 93 7.25 -0.31 -1.44
N GLN A 94 7.12 -0.92 -0.26
CA GLN A 94 8.21 -0.92 0.73
C GLN A 94 9.46 -1.63 0.21
N GLN A 95 9.29 -2.73 -0.52
CA GLN A 95 10.39 -3.43 -1.18
C GLN A 95 11.03 -2.57 -2.27
N ALA A 96 10.22 -1.88 -3.09
CA ALA A 96 10.70 -0.97 -4.13
C ALA A 96 11.52 0.20 -3.54
N ILE A 97 11.03 0.83 -2.46
CA ILE A 97 11.76 1.89 -1.75
C ILE A 97 13.13 1.39 -1.24
N GLY A 98 13.17 0.17 -0.71
CA GLY A 98 14.43 -0.45 -0.26
C GLY A 98 15.43 -0.62 -1.41
N LEU A 99 14.96 -1.07 -2.57
CA LEU A 99 15.77 -1.25 -3.78
C LEU A 99 16.25 0.07 -4.36
N GLU A 100 15.44 1.12 -4.33
CA GLU A 100 15.83 2.46 -4.77
C GLU A 100 16.98 3.02 -3.91
N ARG A 101 16.88 2.88 -2.58
CA ARG A 101 17.96 3.28 -1.66
C ARG A 101 19.25 2.48 -1.91
N PHE A 102 19.11 1.18 -2.19
CA PHE A 102 20.24 0.34 -2.57
C PHE A 102 20.86 0.80 -3.90
N ALA A 103 20.03 1.11 -4.90
CA ALA A 103 20.47 1.57 -6.20
C ALA A 103 21.22 2.90 -6.09
N GLU A 104 20.69 3.85 -5.34
CA GLU A 104 21.33 5.14 -5.08
C GLU A 104 22.71 4.98 -4.43
N MET A 105 22.82 4.11 -3.42
CA MET A 105 24.08 3.84 -2.74
C MET A 105 25.17 3.39 -3.72
N TYR A 106 24.85 2.43 -4.60
CA TYR A 106 25.81 1.90 -5.56
C TYR A 106 26.08 2.84 -6.74
N ALA A 107 25.09 3.65 -7.14
CA ALA A 107 25.30 4.70 -8.13
C ALA A 107 26.30 5.75 -7.62
N LEU A 108 26.14 6.18 -6.36
CA LEU A 108 27.06 7.11 -5.71
C LEU A 108 28.47 6.51 -5.60
N GLU A 109 28.58 5.22 -5.29
CA GLU A 109 29.86 4.55 -5.17
C GLU A 109 30.59 4.42 -6.52
N ALA A 110 29.86 4.08 -7.60
CA ALA A 110 30.42 4.07 -8.95
C ALA A 110 30.87 5.48 -9.39
N ALA A 111 30.11 6.51 -9.02
CA ALA A 111 30.46 7.90 -9.31
C ALA A 111 31.77 8.32 -8.62
N LYS A 112 32.03 7.88 -7.38
CA LYS A 112 33.31 8.13 -6.68
C LYS A 112 34.50 7.54 -7.41
N GLU A 113 34.33 6.36 -7.98
CA GLU A 113 35.38 5.66 -8.73
C GLU A 113 35.56 6.23 -10.15
N SER A 114 34.66 7.11 -10.60
CA SER A 114 34.61 7.63 -11.98
C SER A 114 34.58 6.52 -13.04
N ASP A 115 34.13 5.32 -12.66
CA ASP A 115 34.02 4.15 -13.53
C ASP A 115 32.61 3.54 -13.43
N TYR A 116 31.82 3.85 -14.46
CA TYR A 116 30.44 3.42 -14.60
C TYR A 116 30.29 2.06 -15.30
N SER A 117 31.41 1.43 -15.69
CA SER A 117 31.42 0.09 -16.30
C SER A 117 31.60 -1.04 -15.28
N THR A 118 31.59 -0.69 -13.99
CA THR A 118 31.76 -1.64 -12.88
C THR A 118 30.46 -2.35 -12.51
N TRP A 119 30.60 -3.48 -11.82
CA TRP A 119 29.48 -4.25 -11.27
C TRP A 119 28.54 -3.41 -10.38
N LYS A 120 29.04 -2.33 -9.77
CA LYS A 120 28.25 -1.39 -8.94
C LYS A 120 27.18 -0.68 -9.77
N SER A 121 27.53 -0.20 -10.96
CA SER A 121 26.58 0.45 -11.87
C SER A 121 25.53 -0.53 -12.39
N PHE A 122 25.94 -1.77 -12.71
CA PHE A 122 25.01 -2.83 -13.09
C PHE A 122 24.05 -3.20 -11.95
N ALA A 123 24.54 -3.34 -10.72
CA ALA A 123 23.73 -3.63 -9.55
C ALA A 123 22.72 -2.51 -9.26
N SER A 124 23.14 -1.25 -9.37
CA SER A 124 22.26 -0.08 -9.21
C SER A 124 21.13 -0.06 -10.24
N ASN A 125 21.45 -0.25 -11.52
CA ASN A 125 20.46 -0.29 -12.59
C ASN A 125 19.49 -1.48 -12.44
N ALA A 126 20.00 -2.66 -12.07
CA ALA A 126 19.18 -3.83 -11.84
C ALA A 126 18.21 -3.64 -10.68
N ALA A 127 18.68 -3.08 -9.56
CA ALA A 127 17.84 -2.77 -8.41
C ALA A 127 16.75 -1.74 -8.74
N SER A 128 17.10 -0.68 -9.49
CA SER A 128 16.12 0.31 -9.96
C SER A 128 15.06 -0.31 -10.88
N GLY A 129 15.46 -1.19 -11.79
CA GLY A 129 14.53 -1.92 -12.66
C GLY A 129 13.61 -2.84 -11.89
N TYR A 130 14.13 -3.55 -10.89
CA TYR A 130 13.32 -4.44 -10.06
C TYR A 130 12.34 -3.67 -9.16
N ALA A 131 12.72 -2.50 -8.65
CA ALA A 131 11.80 -1.62 -7.92
C ALA A 131 10.59 -1.22 -8.77
N GLN A 132 10.81 -0.88 -10.05
CA GLN A 132 9.72 -0.59 -10.98
C GLN A 132 8.85 -1.81 -11.28
N GLN A 133 9.48 -2.99 -11.44
CA GLN A 133 8.75 -4.24 -11.67
C GLN A 133 7.80 -4.57 -10.52
N LEU A 134 8.25 -4.44 -9.27
CA LEU A 134 7.40 -4.68 -8.09
C LEU A 134 6.15 -3.80 -8.08
N ARG A 135 6.26 -2.54 -8.48
CA ARG A 135 5.11 -1.62 -8.59
C ARG A 135 4.16 -1.97 -9.73
N ASN A 136 4.68 -2.55 -10.82
CA ASN A 136 3.90 -2.90 -12.00
C ASN A 136 3.20 -4.27 -11.90
N GLU A 137 3.75 -5.21 -11.13
CA GLU A 137 3.23 -6.58 -11.02
C GLU A 137 2.09 -6.73 -10.01
N VAL A 138 1.92 -5.78 -9.09
CA VAL A 138 0.76 -5.78 -8.21
C VAL A 138 -0.48 -5.36 -9.00
N LYS A 139 -1.34 -6.34 -9.29
CA LYS A 139 -2.61 -6.13 -9.99
C LYS A 139 -3.53 -5.20 -9.19
N LEU A 140 -4.15 -4.24 -9.88
CA LEU A 140 -5.25 -3.41 -9.37
C LEU A 140 -6.54 -4.22 -9.24
#